data_AF-A0A954W2Z5-F1
#
_entry.id   AF-A0A954W2Z5-F1
#
_cell.length_a   1.000
_cell.length_b   1.000
_cell.length_c   1.000
_cell.angle_alpha   90.00
_cell.angle_beta   90.00
_cell.angle_gamma   90.00
#
_symmetry.space_group_name_H-M   'P 1'
#
loop_
_entity.id
_entity.type
_entity.pdbx_description
1 polymer ?
#
loop_
_entity_poly.entity_id
_entity_poly.type
_entity_poly.pdbx_seq_one_letter_code
_entity_poly.pdbx_strand_id
1 'polypeptide(L)'
;MTHSPLSEFITNARQSLLDQRLEHGHWEGELSSSALSTAIAVAALASYRSSQQLRVETRDATDQIASHSQLDQLIEGGLQWLVRTQNADGGWGDTTLSFSNISTTAIVWATFAIAQAEDACADAAHRAAIWLENAAGSLEPSVLATAIADRYGKDRTFSVPILTTLAIGGRLGKTQDAWRYVPQLPFELAACPYQWFQWIKLPVVSYALPALIAIGQVRHHQRATRNPLWRVVRNQLRNR
;
A
#
# COMPACT_ATOMS: atom_id res chain seq x y z
N MET A 1 20.63 52.25 9.80
CA MET A 1 19.44 51.40 9.58
C MET A 1 19.79 50.00 10.06
N THR A 2 19.32 49.61 11.24
CA THR A 2 19.57 48.26 11.79
C THR A 2 18.73 47.26 11.01
N HIS A 3 19.39 46.42 10.20
CA HIS A 3 18.73 45.28 9.57
C HIS A 3 18.15 44.39 10.67
N SER A 4 16.83 44.22 10.65
CA SER A 4 16.16 43.29 11.57
C SER A 4 16.65 41.87 11.29
N PRO A 5 16.90 41.01 12.31
CA PRO A 5 17.26 39.61 12.12
C PRO A 5 16.34 38.87 11.15
N LEU A 6 15.06 39.25 11.08
CA LEU A 6 14.10 38.71 10.12
C LEU A 6 14.46 39.06 8.66
N SER A 7 14.93 40.28 8.40
CA SER A 7 15.33 40.72 7.05
C SER A 7 16.58 40.00 6.55
N GLU A 8 17.51 39.71 7.46
CA GLU A 8 18.70 38.92 7.17
C GLU A 8 18.32 37.47 6.89
N PHE A 9 17.46 36.87 7.73
CA PHE A 9 16.95 35.51 7.50
C PHE A 9 16.27 35.36 6.13
N ILE A 10 15.38 36.29 5.77
CA ILE A 10 14.67 36.25 4.47
C ILE A 10 15.68 36.34 3.31
N THR A 11 16.69 37.20 3.42
CA THR A 11 17.70 37.38 2.37
C THR A 11 18.52 36.10 2.21
N ASN A 12 18.99 35.51 3.31
CA ASN A 12 19.78 34.29 3.30
C ASN A 12 18.97 33.08 2.81
N ALA A 13 17.72 32.92 3.27
CA ALA A 13 16.84 31.85 2.83
C ALA A 13 16.52 31.94 1.33
N ARG A 14 16.26 33.17 0.84
CA ARG A 14 16.04 33.40 -0.60
C ARG A 14 17.27 33.03 -1.40
N GLN A 15 18.45 33.47 -0.99
CA GLN A 15 19.69 33.17 -1.70
C GLN A 15 19.93 31.66 -1.72
N SER A 16 19.80 30.98 -0.58
CA SER A 16 19.97 29.53 -0.48
C SER A 16 19.00 28.75 -1.37
N LEU A 17 17.75 29.20 -1.49
CA LEU A 17 16.80 28.60 -2.43
C LEU A 17 17.20 28.87 -3.88
N LEU A 18 17.59 30.10 -4.24
CA LEU A 18 18.01 30.43 -5.60
C LEU A 18 19.27 29.66 -6.02
N ASP A 19 20.20 29.42 -5.09
CA ASP A 19 21.42 28.63 -5.32
C ASP A 19 21.12 27.14 -5.58
N GLN A 20 19.98 26.63 -5.10
CA GLN A 20 19.51 25.26 -5.36
C GLN A 20 18.73 25.12 -6.67
N ARG A 21 18.50 26.22 -7.40
CA ARG A 21 17.79 26.16 -8.68
C ARG A 21 18.71 25.59 -9.74
N LEU A 22 18.25 24.55 -10.44
CA LEU A 22 18.99 23.93 -11.53
C LEU A 22 19.11 24.87 -12.74
N GLU A 23 20.04 24.55 -13.64
CA GLU A 23 20.34 25.33 -14.85
C GLU A 23 19.10 25.63 -15.71
N HIS A 24 18.15 24.69 -15.76
CA HIS A 24 16.90 24.79 -16.50
C HIS A 24 15.81 25.64 -15.78
N GLY A 25 16.15 26.32 -14.68
CA GLY A 25 15.26 27.27 -14.01
C GLY A 25 14.21 26.65 -13.08
N HIS A 26 14.35 25.39 -12.69
CA HIS A 26 13.47 24.71 -11.75
C HIS A 26 14.24 24.11 -10.56
N TRP A 27 13.52 23.66 -9.54
CA TRP A 27 14.07 22.93 -8.41
C TRP A 27 13.68 21.47 -8.52
N GLU A 28 14.62 20.59 -8.25
CA GLU A 28 14.34 19.17 -8.02
C GLU A 28 14.29 18.92 -6.52
N GLY A 29 13.32 18.11 -6.12
CA GLY A 29 13.19 17.61 -4.76
C GLY A 29 12.85 16.13 -4.81
N GLU A 30 13.06 15.46 -3.69
CA GLU A 30 12.68 14.06 -3.52
C GLU A 30 11.49 13.94 -2.57
N LEU A 31 10.65 12.92 -2.81
CA LEU A 31 9.63 12.55 -1.85
C LEU A 31 10.30 11.86 -0.67
N SER A 32 9.78 12.08 0.54
CA SER A 32 10.29 11.41 1.73
C SER A 32 10.23 9.89 1.59
N SER A 33 11.27 9.19 2.04
CA SER A 33 11.27 7.73 2.11
C SER A 33 10.13 7.25 3.01
N SER A 34 9.38 6.26 2.53
CA SER A 34 8.15 5.80 3.19
C SER A 34 8.12 4.29 3.32
N ALA A 35 7.91 3.81 4.55
CA ALA A 35 7.72 2.38 4.79
C ALA A 35 6.45 1.86 4.12
N LEU A 36 5.41 2.69 4.04
CA LEU A 36 4.17 2.34 3.35
C LEU A 36 4.40 2.10 1.85
N SER A 37 5.07 3.01 1.16
CA SER A 37 5.32 2.86 -0.29
C SER A 37 6.25 1.69 -0.59
N THR A 38 7.34 1.55 0.18
CA THR A 38 8.28 0.43 0.05
C THR A 38 7.58 -0.90 0.27
N ALA A 39 6.75 -1.02 1.31
CA ALA A 39 6.04 -2.26 1.60
C ALA A 39 5.00 -2.64 0.55
N ILE A 40 4.28 -1.67 -0.02
CA ILE A 40 3.34 -1.93 -1.13
C ILE A 40 4.08 -2.33 -2.40
N ALA A 41 5.21 -1.68 -2.71
CA ALA A 41 6.05 -2.06 -3.85
C ALA A 41 6.57 -3.49 -3.70
N VAL A 42 7.14 -3.83 -2.55
CA VAL A 42 7.62 -5.19 -2.24
C VAL A 42 6.49 -6.21 -2.33
N ALA A 43 5.30 -5.92 -1.76
CA ALA A 43 4.16 -6.83 -1.84
C ALA A 43 3.69 -7.08 -3.28
N ALA A 44 3.68 -6.03 -4.12
CA ALA A 44 3.30 -6.15 -5.52
C ALA A 44 4.33 -6.98 -6.32
N LEU A 45 5.63 -6.68 -6.15
CA LEU A 45 6.73 -7.41 -6.80
C LEU A 45 6.77 -8.88 -6.37
N ALA A 46 6.62 -9.16 -5.08
CA ALA A 46 6.56 -10.52 -4.56
C ALA A 46 5.34 -11.30 -5.08
N SER A 47 4.17 -10.67 -5.12
CA SER A 47 2.96 -11.28 -5.69
C SER A 47 3.14 -11.60 -7.18
N TYR A 48 3.76 -10.68 -7.93
CA TYR A 48 4.08 -10.88 -9.34
C TYR A 48 5.05 -12.05 -9.54
N ARG A 49 6.14 -12.10 -8.76
CA ARG A 49 7.11 -13.20 -8.76
C ARG A 49 6.42 -14.56 -8.56
N SER A 50 5.59 -14.68 -7.53
CA SER A 50 4.86 -15.93 -7.25
C SER A 50 3.89 -16.30 -8.39
N SER A 51 3.27 -15.31 -9.05
CA SER A 51 2.39 -15.56 -10.20
C SER A 51 3.16 -16.03 -11.45
N GLN A 52 4.40 -15.59 -11.63
CA GLN A 52 5.26 -16.03 -12.72
C GLN A 52 5.78 -17.44 -12.49
N GLN A 53 6.24 -17.77 -11.27
CA GLN A 53 6.68 -19.13 -10.92
C GLN A 53 5.61 -20.19 -11.24
N LEU A 54 4.33 -19.88 -11.01
CA LEU A 54 3.19 -20.74 -11.39
C LEU A 54 2.98 -20.90 -12.91
N ARG A 55 3.49 -19.97 -13.73
CA ARG A 55 3.38 -19.99 -15.20
C ARG A 55 4.59 -20.60 -15.88
N VAL A 56 5.77 -20.54 -15.26
CA VAL A 56 7.05 -20.99 -15.83
C VAL A 56 7.12 -22.50 -16.03
N GLU A 57 6.24 -23.29 -15.41
CA GLU A 57 6.06 -24.71 -15.76
C GLU A 57 5.71 -24.96 -17.25
N THR A 58 5.51 -23.91 -18.07
CA THR A 58 5.09 -24.03 -19.48
C THR A 58 5.90 -23.28 -20.56
N ARG A 59 7.00 -22.52 -20.28
CA ARG A 59 7.76 -21.80 -21.35
C ARG A 59 9.27 -21.56 -21.09
N ASP A 60 10.02 -21.40 -22.19
CA ASP A 60 11.49 -21.30 -22.35
C ASP A 60 12.27 -20.37 -21.37
N ALA A 61 13.47 -20.83 -20.99
CA ALA A 61 14.16 -20.48 -19.74
C ALA A 61 15.19 -19.31 -19.79
N THR A 62 15.63 -18.83 -20.96
CA THR A 62 16.91 -18.08 -21.03
C THR A 62 16.80 -16.56 -20.77
N ASP A 63 15.77 -15.87 -21.27
CA ASP A 63 15.56 -14.42 -20.99
C ASP A 63 14.94 -14.17 -19.60
N GLN A 64 14.40 -15.21 -18.97
CA GLN A 64 13.69 -15.09 -17.70
C GLN A 64 14.64 -14.98 -16.50
N ILE A 65 15.81 -15.62 -16.54
CA ILE A 65 16.74 -15.70 -15.41
C ILE A 65 17.27 -14.32 -15.00
N ALA A 66 17.60 -13.46 -15.97
CA ALA A 66 18.10 -12.10 -15.69
C ALA A 66 17.00 -11.17 -15.14
N SER A 67 15.74 -11.36 -15.55
CA SER A 67 14.63 -10.57 -15.00
C SER A 67 14.26 -10.98 -13.57
N HIS A 68 14.37 -12.28 -13.26
CA HIS A 68 14.11 -12.78 -11.90
C HIS A 68 15.16 -12.29 -10.91
N SER A 69 16.44 -12.23 -11.30
CA SER A 69 17.50 -11.78 -10.40
C SER A 69 17.38 -10.31 -9.99
N GLN A 70 16.98 -9.42 -10.91
CA GLN A 70 16.72 -8.01 -10.59
C GLN A 70 15.48 -7.85 -9.69
N LEU A 71 14.43 -8.63 -9.95
CA LEU A 71 13.21 -8.61 -9.13
C LEU A 71 13.49 -9.05 -7.69
N ASP A 72 14.25 -10.12 -7.53
CA ASP A 72 14.64 -10.64 -6.21
C ASP A 72 15.52 -9.63 -5.45
N GLN A 73 16.44 -8.94 -6.14
CA GLN A 73 17.23 -7.86 -5.53
C GLN A 73 16.38 -6.71 -5.03
N LEU A 74 15.36 -6.29 -5.78
CA LEU A 74 14.45 -5.22 -5.36
C LEU A 74 13.58 -5.64 -4.16
N ILE A 75 13.07 -6.88 -4.17
CA ILE A 75 12.30 -7.44 -3.05
C ILE A 75 13.18 -7.49 -1.80
N GLU A 76 14.36 -8.09 -1.89
CA GLU A 76 15.26 -8.27 -0.77
C GLU A 76 15.76 -6.92 -0.22
N GLY A 77 16.18 -6.01 -1.09
CA GLY A 77 16.59 -4.67 -0.69
C GLY A 77 15.48 -3.90 0.04
N GLY A 78 14.23 -4.04 -0.44
CA GLY A 78 13.06 -3.45 0.21
C GLY A 78 12.77 -4.06 1.58
N LEU A 79 12.81 -5.40 1.69
CA LEU A 79 12.61 -6.11 2.96
C LEU A 79 13.67 -5.70 4.00
N GLN A 80 14.95 -5.70 3.62
CA GLN A 80 16.04 -5.26 4.49
C GLN A 80 15.88 -3.80 4.91
N TRP A 81 15.45 -2.93 4.00
CA TRP A 81 15.18 -1.54 4.33
C TRP A 81 14.04 -1.41 5.35
N LEU A 82 12.96 -2.19 5.21
CA LEU A 82 11.85 -2.19 6.17
C LEU A 82 12.31 -2.65 7.56
N VAL A 83 13.12 -3.71 7.64
CA VAL A 83 13.71 -4.18 8.91
C VAL A 83 14.55 -3.08 9.56
N ARG A 84 15.46 -2.44 8.80
CA ARG A 84 16.34 -1.39 9.31
C ARG A 84 15.61 -0.13 9.78
N THR A 85 14.42 0.13 9.24
CA THR A 85 13.64 1.35 9.51
C THR A 85 12.47 1.11 10.47
N GLN A 86 12.38 -0.08 11.07
CA GLN A 86 11.41 -0.36 12.13
C GLN A 86 11.70 0.53 13.36
N ASN A 87 10.68 1.18 13.89
CA ASN A 87 10.81 1.98 15.11
C ASN A 87 11.16 1.08 16.31
N ALA A 88 11.68 1.71 17.38
CA ALA A 88 12.04 1.00 18.61
C ALA A 88 10.84 0.26 19.24
N ASP A 89 9.63 0.79 19.07
CA ASP A 89 8.38 0.18 19.56
C ASP A 89 7.90 -1.03 18.73
N GLY A 90 8.54 -1.32 17.59
CA GLY A 90 8.17 -2.44 16.71
C GLY A 90 7.20 -2.08 15.58
N GLY A 91 6.75 -0.82 15.49
CA GLY A 91 5.90 -0.37 14.40
C GLY A 91 6.64 0.40 13.30
N TRP A 92 5.87 0.91 12.34
CA TRP A 92 6.31 1.86 11.31
C TRP A 92 5.33 3.02 11.17
N GLY A 93 5.88 4.20 10.90
CA GLY A 93 5.12 5.38 10.50
C GLY A 93 5.17 5.60 8.98
N ASP A 94 4.52 6.69 8.52
CA ASP A 94 4.42 7.00 7.09
C ASP A 94 5.78 7.36 6.47
N THR A 95 6.70 7.88 7.28
CA THR A 95 8.10 8.12 6.94
C THR A 95 9.02 7.52 8.01
N THR A 96 10.33 7.51 7.76
CA THR A 96 11.34 7.06 8.74
C THR A 96 11.42 7.94 10.00
N LEU A 97 10.82 9.12 9.98
CA LEU A 97 10.75 10.05 11.12
C LEU A 97 9.38 10.06 11.80
N SER A 98 8.40 9.36 11.22
CA SER A 98 7.03 9.32 11.74
C SER A 98 6.89 8.32 12.88
N PHE A 99 6.07 8.67 13.88
CA PHE A 99 5.62 7.71 14.88
C PHE A 99 4.89 6.53 14.22
N SER A 100 4.98 5.37 14.88
CA SER A 100 4.31 4.16 14.44
C SER A 100 2.80 4.34 14.36
N ASN A 101 2.18 3.82 13.30
CA ASN A 101 0.74 3.84 13.13
C ASN A 101 0.19 2.49 12.62
N ILE A 102 -1.10 2.25 12.88
CA ILE A 102 -1.76 0.96 12.59
C ILE A 102 -1.74 0.62 11.11
N SER A 103 -1.86 1.62 10.23
CA SER A 103 -1.99 1.42 8.80
C SER A 103 -0.68 0.93 8.18
N THR A 104 0.41 1.67 8.42
CA THR A 104 1.71 1.33 7.86
C THR A 104 2.26 0.06 8.51
N THR A 105 2.11 -0.09 9.83
CA THR A 105 2.54 -1.31 10.53
C THR A 105 1.78 -2.54 10.03
N ALA A 106 0.46 -2.46 9.83
CA ALA A 106 -0.33 -3.57 9.30
C ALA A 106 0.06 -3.94 7.86
N ILE A 107 0.31 -2.94 6.99
CA ILE A 107 0.78 -3.17 5.62
C ILE A 107 2.14 -3.88 5.63
N VAL A 108 3.13 -3.38 6.38
CA VAL A 108 4.46 -3.98 6.46
C VAL A 108 4.38 -5.42 6.98
N TRP A 109 3.59 -5.65 8.03
CA TRP A 109 3.36 -6.98 8.60
C TRP A 109 2.73 -7.97 7.60
N ALA A 110 1.81 -7.50 6.75
CA ALA A 110 1.25 -8.28 5.65
C ALA A 110 2.29 -8.53 4.54
N THR A 111 3.07 -7.52 4.18
CA THR A 111 4.12 -7.61 3.15
C THR A 111 5.14 -8.69 3.49
N PHE A 112 5.58 -8.81 4.74
CA PHE A 112 6.49 -9.90 5.14
C PHE A 112 5.88 -11.30 4.87
N ALA A 113 4.57 -11.47 5.09
CA ALA A 113 3.90 -12.73 4.77
C ALA A 113 3.76 -12.95 3.25
N ILE A 114 3.43 -11.90 2.50
CA ILE A 114 3.30 -11.96 1.03
C ILE A 114 4.65 -12.33 0.38
N ALA A 115 5.73 -11.74 0.89
CA ALA A 115 7.08 -12.00 0.39
C ALA A 115 7.66 -13.35 0.84
N GLN A 116 6.97 -14.07 1.76
CA GLN A 116 7.48 -15.27 2.42
C GLN A 116 8.86 -15.02 3.05
N ALA A 117 9.00 -13.88 3.72
CA ALA A 117 10.28 -13.43 4.27
C ALA A 117 10.65 -14.23 5.52
N GLU A 118 11.94 -14.52 5.67
CA GLU A 118 12.51 -15.35 6.75
C GLU A 118 13.46 -14.54 7.65
N ASP A 119 14.06 -15.19 8.65
CA ASP A 119 15.09 -14.64 9.53
C ASP A 119 14.74 -13.28 10.16
N ALA A 120 15.55 -12.25 9.95
CA ALA A 120 15.37 -10.92 10.52
C ALA A 120 14.01 -10.28 10.15
N CYS A 121 13.42 -10.67 9.01
CA CYS A 121 12.08 -10.24 8.65
C CYS A 121 11.01 -10.91 9.52
N ALA A 122 11.22 -12.17 9.93
CA ALA A 122 10.31 -12.87 10.83
C ALA A 122 10.33 -12.23 12.23
N ASP A 123 11.51 -11.85 12.72
CA ASP A 123 11.65 -11.11 14.00
C ASP A 123 10.98 -9.74 13.93
N ALA A 124 11.21 -8.99 12.85
CA ALA A 124 10.55 -7.71 12.62
C ALA A 124 9.02 -7.86 12.54
N ALA A 125 8.53 -8.89 11.85
CA ALA A 125 7.11 -9.21 11.76
C ALA A 125 6.49 -9.62 13.11
N HIS A 126 7.26 -10.29 13.98
CA HIS A 126 6.82 -10.63 15.33
C HIS A 126 6.65 -9.38 16.19
N ARG A 127 7.63 -8.47 16.17
CA ARG A 127 7.53 -7.17 16.86
C ARG A 127 6.35 -6.33 16.34
N ALA A 128 6.12 -6.36 15.03
CA ALA A 128 4.97 -5.71 14.39
C ALA A 128 3.64 -6.27 14.90
N ALA A 129 3.55 -7.60 15.05
CA ALA A 129 2.37 -8.29 15.55
C ALA A 129 2.05 -7.85 16.99
N ILE A 130 3.05 -7.79 17.87
CA ILE A 130 2.89 -7.29 19.25
C ILE A 130 2.42 -5.84 19.26
N TRP A 131 3.02 -4.98 18.43
CA TRP A 131 2.60 -3.58 18.33
C TRP A 131 1.15 -3.47 17.87
N LEU A 132 0.75 -4.23 16.84
CA LEU A 132 -0.62 -4.25 16.31
C LEU A 132 -1.63 -4.80 17.31
N GLU A 133 -1.26 -5.84 18.06
CA GLU A 133 -2.11 -6.39 19.12
C GLU A 133 -2.37 -5.35 20.20
N ASN A 134 -1.36 -4.61 20.64
CA ASN A 134 -1.51 -3.53 21.60
C ASN A 134 -2.34 -2.37 21.05
N ALA A 135 -2.15 -2.00 19.77
CA ALA A 135 -2.84 -0.87 19.15
C ALA A 135 -4.31 -1.18 18.81
N ALA A 136 -4.62 -2.41 18.38
CA ALA A 136 -5.97 -2.83 18.00
C ALA A 136 -6.74 -3.55 19.13
N GLY A 137 -6.03 -3.97 20.19
CA GLY A 137 -6.53 -4.80 21.29
C GLY A 137 -6.47 -6.32 21.02
N SER A 138 -6.43 -6.74 19.76
CA SER A 138 -6.26 -8.14 19.36
C SER A 138 -5.90 -8.25 17.88
N LEU A 139 -5.19 -9.31 17.50
CA LEU A 139 -4.96 -9.68 16.09
C LEU A 139 -6.09 -10.52 15.49
N GLU A 140 -7.15 -10.82 16.26
CA GLU A 140 -8.34 -11.47 15.71
C GLU A 140 -8.87 -10.68 14.50
N PRO A 141 -9.10 -11.31 13.33
CA PRO A 141 -9.37 -10.60 12.08
C PRO A 141 -10.54 -9.60 12.16
N SER A 142 -11.57 -9.91 12.95
CA SER A 142 -12.72 -9.02 13.15
C SER A 142 -12.39 -7.77 13.99
N VAL A 143 -11.52 -7.91 14.98
CA VAL A 143 -11.08 -6.81 15.85
C VAL A 143 -10.11 -5.92 15.09
N LEU A 144 -9.09 -6.52 14.45
CA LEU A 144 -8.11 -5.79 13.66
C LEU A 144 -8.77 -5.02 12.50
N ALA A 145 -9.71 -5.65 11.78
CA ALA A 145 -10.41 -5.00 10.68
C ALA A 145 -11.24 -3.80 11.15
N THR A 146 -11.90 -3.93 12.31
CA THR A 146 -12.67 -2.84 12.94
C THR A 146 -11.74 -1.69 13.34
N ALA A 147 -10.63 -1.98 14.03
CA ALA A 147 -9.67 -0.95 14.44
C ALA A 147 -9.09 -0.15 13.26
N ILE A 148 -8.78 -0.84 12.14
CA ILE A 148 -8.33 -0.19 10.91
C ILE A 148 -9.45 0.66 10.28
N ALA A 149 -10.69 0.16 10.25
CA ALA A 149 -11.81 0.92 9.72
C ALA A 149 -12.09 2.17 10.55
N ASP A 150 -12.09 2.06 11.88
CA ASP A 150 -12.38 3.15 12.80
C ASP A 150 -11.34 4.28 12.72
N ARG A 151 -10.07 3.94 12.42
CA ARG A 151 -9.01 4.94 12.19
C ARG A 151 -9.32 5.95 11.08
N TYR A 152 -10.10 5.53 10.08
CA TYR A 152 -10.49 6.33 8.90
C TYR A 152 -11.99 6.67 8.88
N GLY A 153 -12.77 6.12 9.82
CA GLY A 153 -14.20 6.37 9.96
C GLY A 153 -14.99 6.01 8.70
N LYS A 154 -15.70 7.00 8.14
CA LYS A 154 -16.50 6.79 6.92
C LYS A 154 -15.65 6.73 5.65
N ASP A 155 -14.39 7.17 5.71
CA ASP A 155 -13.50 7.14 4.56
C ASP A 155 -12.95 5.73 4.34
N ARG A 156 -13.33 5.14 3.21
CA ARG A 156 -12.94 3.79 2.79
C ARG A 156 -11.74 3.78 1.85
N THR A 157 -11.24 4.95 1.47
CA THR A 157 -10.17 5.07 0.47
C THR A 157 -8.83 4.56 0.97
N PHE A 158 -8.59 4.59 2.28
CA PHE A 158 -7.38 4.04 2.90
C PHE A 158 -7.61 2.71 3.61
N SER A 159 -8.72 2.55 4.33
CA SER A 159 -9.01 1.30 5.07
C SER A 159 -9.16 0.10 4.15
N VAL A 160 -9.82 0.25 2.99
CA VAL A 160 -10.04 -0.89 2.07
C VAL A 160 -8.73 -1.40 1.44
N PRO A 161 -7.82 -0.54 0.91
CA PRO A 161 -6.50 -1.00 0.49
C PRO A 161 -5.72 -1.73 1.59
N ILE A 162 -5.68 -1.20 2.81
CA ILE A 162 -4.98 -1.84 3.93
C ILE A 162 -5.54 -3.25 4.19
N LEU A 163 -6.87 -3.37 4.31
CA LEU A 163 -7.55 -4.64 4.54
C LEU A 163 -7.36 -5.61 3.37
N THR A 164 -7.25 -5.10 2.15
CA THR A 164 -6.96 -5.89 0.95
C THR A 164 -5.55 -6.49 1.03
N THR A 165 -4.54 -5.69 1.39
CA THR A 165 -3.17 -6.18 1.58
C THR A 165 -3.10 -7.23 2.69
N LEU A 166 -3.78 -7.01 3.81
CA LEU A 166 -3.89 -7.99 4.90
C LEU A 166 -4.57 -9.29 4.46
N ALA A 167 -5.63 -9.22 3.64
CA ALA A 167 -6.29 -10.40 3.10
C ALA A 167 -5.39 -11.17 2.12
N ILE A 168 -4.65 -10.48 1.26
CA ILE A 168 -3.66 -11.10 0.34
C ILE A 168 -2.56 -11.80 1.13
N GLY A 169 -2.04 -11.16 2.18
CA GLY A 169 -1.03 -11.75 3.07
C GLY A 169 -1.56 -12.81 4.04
N GLY A 170 -2.84 -13.20 3.95
CA GLY A 170 -3.47 -14.20 4.81
C GLY A 170 -3.62 -13.78 6.28
N ARG A 171 -3.41 -12.50 6.60
CA ARG A 171 -3.46 -11.96 7.97
C ARG A 171 -4.89 -11.84 8.50
N LEU A 172 -5.89 -11.84 7.62
CA LEU A 172 -7.31 -11.88 7.99
C LEU A 172 -7.90 -13.31 7.90
N GLY A 173 -7.04 -14.32 7.78
CA GLY A 173 -7.39 -15.72 7.55
C GLY A 173 -6.87 -16.24 6.21
N LYS A 174 -6.68 -17.56 6.10
CA LYS A 174 -6.14 -18.24 4.90
C LYS A 174 -7.21 -18.64 3.87
N THR A 175 -8.49 -18.52 4.21
CA THR A 175 -9.61 -18.91 3.34
C THR A 175 -10.20 -17.71 2.62
N GLN A 176 -11.01 -17.96 1.57
CA GLN A 176 -11.76 -16.90 0.89
C GLN A 176 -12.70 -16.13 1.83
N ASP A 177 -13.05 -16.69 2.99
CA ASP A 177 -13.87 -15.99 3.98
C ASP A 177 -13.18 -14.77 4.60
N ALA A 178 -11.85 -14.69 4.57
CA ALA A 178 -11.09 -13.50 4.99
C ALA A 178 -11.56 -12.23 4.26
N TRP A 179 -12.00 -12.36 3.00
CA TRP A 179 -12.50 -11.26 2.19
C TRP A 179 -13.84 -10.69 2.66
N ARG A 180 -14.48 -11.28 3.68
CA ARG A 180 -15.66 -10.69 4.33
C ARG A 180 -15.34 -9.38 5.05
N TYR A 181 -14.09 -9.23 5.51
CA TYR A 181 -13.62 -8.05 6.22
C TYR A 181 -13.25 -6.91 5.26
N VAL A 182 -13.11 -7.17 3.96
CA VAL A 182 -12.79 -6.17 2.94
C VAL A 182 -14.09 -5.60 2.35
N PRO A 183 -14.42 -4.32 2.61
CA PRO A 183 -15.57 -3.67 1.99
C PRO A 183 -15.47 -3.69 0.46
N GLN A 184 -16.59 -3.95 -0.20
CA GLN A 184 -16.65 -3.84 -1.65
C GLN A 184 -16.64 -2.37 -2.08
N LEU A 185 -15.68 -2.00 -2.93
CA LEU A 185 -15.68 -0.71 -3.62
C LEU A 185 -16.49 -0.78 -4.93
N PRO A 186 -17.16 0.32 -5.32
CA PRO A 186 -17.98 0.38 -6.53
C PRO A 186 -17.11 0.57 -7.79
N PHE A 187 -16.33 -0.45 -8.16
CA PHE A 187 -15.45 -0.38 -9.34
C PHE A 187 -16.22 -0.24 -10.66
N GLU A 188 -17.52 -0.53 -10.67
CA GLU A 188 -18.39 -0.39 -11.83
C GLU A 188 -18.50 1.06 -12.31
N LEU A 189 -18.23 2.03 -11.42
CA LEU A 189 -18.17 3.44 -11.79
C LEU A 189 -17.05 3.73 -12.80
N ALA A 190 -16.04 2.86 -12.93
CA ALA A 190 -15.04 2.95 -13.98
C ALA A 190 -15.64 2.83 -15.39
N ALA A 191 -16.81 2.20 -15.52
CA ALA A 191 -17.51 2.06 -16.80
C ALA A 191 -18.44 3.24 -17.10
N CYS A 192 -18.64 4.16 -16.15
CA CYS A 192 -19.42 5.37 -16.38
C CYS A 192 -18.64 6.37 -17.25
N PRO A 193 -19.32 7.11 -18.14
CA PRO A 193 -18.69 8.20 -18.89
C PRO A 193 -18.00 9.21 -17.96
N TYR A 194 -16.81 9.69 -18.33
CA TYR A 194 -16.04 10.63 -17.52
C TYR A 194 -16.85 11.89 -17.13
N GLN A 195 -17.73 12.33 -18.02
CA GLN A 195 -18.65 13.46 -17.82
C GLN A 195 -19.62 13.27 -16.65
N TRP A 196 -19.84 12.04 -16.18
CA TRP A 196 -20.71 11.73 -15.05
C TRP A 196 -19.98 11.82 -13.70
N PHE A 197 -18.65 11.77 -13.66
CA PHE A 197 -17.90 11.87 -12.41
C PHE A 197 -18.06 13.22 -11.71
N GLN A 198 -18.32 14.31 -12.44
CA GLN A 198 -18.64 15.60 -11.79
C GLN A 198 -19.94 15.56 -10.98
N TRP A 199 -20.87 14.67 -11.34
CA TRP A 199 -22.16 14.49 -10.66
C TRP A 199 -22.06 13.44 -9.55
N ILE A 200 -21.14 12.49 -9.69
CA ILE A 200 -20.83 11.49 -8.69
C ILE A 200 -19.75 12.08 -7.78
N LYS A 201 -20.13 12.69 -6.66
CA LYS A 201 -19.20 13.23 -5.64
C LYS A 201 -18.38 12.11 -4.99
N LEU A 202 -17.41 11.56 -5.71
CA LEU A 202 -16.47 10.59 -5.17
C LEU A 202 -15.45 11.35 -4.34
N PRO A 203 -15.27 11.00 -3.04
CA PRO A 203 -14.27 11.61 -2.18
C PRO A 203 -12.86 11.08 -2.49
N VAL A 204 -12.51 10.99 -3.77
CA VAL A 204 -11.26 10.38 -4.24
C VAL A 204 -10.55 11.31 -5.21
N VAL A 205 -9.25 11.43 -4.98
CA VAL A 205 -8.31 12.06 -5.91
C VAL A 205 -8.11 11.17 -7.13
N SER A 206 -8.04 11.78 -8.32
CA SER A 206 -8.06 11.07 -9.61
C SER A 206 -6.98 10.00 -9.75
N TYR A 207 -5.81 10.20 -9.13
CA TYR A 207 -4.71 9.22 -9.17
C TYR A 207 -5.01 7.91 -8.41
N ALA A 208 -5.94 7.92 -7.45
CA ALA A 208 -6.29 6.75 -6.65
C ALA A 208 -7.29 5.82 -7.36
N LEU A 209 -7.96 6.31 -8.42
CA LEU A 209 -9.00 5.56 -9.12
C LEU A 209 -8.52 4.19 -9.65
N PRO A 210 -7.37 4.06 -10.35
CA PRO A 210 -6.92 2.76 -10.84
C PRO A 210 -6.75 1.74 -9.72
N ALA A 211 -6.19 2.15 -8.58
CA ALA A 211 -6.01 1.29 -7.42
C ALA A 211 -7.35 0.85 -6.83
N LEU A 212 -8.29 1.77 -6.63
CA LEU A 212 -9.61 1.46 -6.08
C LEU A 212 -10.44 0.54 -6.99
N ILE A 213 -10.30 0.70 -8.31
CA ILE A 213 -10.92 -0.17 -9.31
C ILE A 213 -10.33 -1.58 -9.20
N ALA A 214 -9.01 -1.71 -9.22
CA ALA A 214 -8.32 -3.00 -9.11
C ALA A 214 -8.69 -3.73 -7.81
N ILE A 215 -8.71 -3.01 -6.68
CA ILE A 215 -9.11 -3.53 -5.38
C ILE A 215 -10.58 -3.99 -5.40
N GLY A 216 -11.48 -3.19 -5.97
CA GLY A 216 -12.89 -3.56 -6.12
C GLY A 216 -13.08 -4.82 -6.97
N GLN A 217 -12.32 -4.98 -8.05
CA GLN A 217 -12.34 -6.17 -8.89
C GLN A 217 -11.82 -7.41 -8.15
N VAL A 218 -10.67 -7.30 -7.47
CA VAL A 218 -10.08 -8.39 -6.68
C VAL A 218 -11.01 -8.83 -5.56
N ARG A 219 -11.62 -7.89 -4.83
CA ARG A 219 -12.63 -8.20 -3.80
C ARG A 219 -13.78 -8.98 -4.45
N HIS A 220 -14.35 -8.51 -5.55
CA HIS A 220 -15.48 -9.19 -6.19
C HIS A 220 -15.10 -10.57 -6.73
N HIS A 221 -13.87 -10.76 -7.22
CA HIS A 221 -13.37 -12.07 -7.65
C HIS A 221 -13.30 -13.05 -6.47
N GLN A 222 -12.75 -12.62 -5.34
CA GLN A 222 -12.54 -13.46 -4.16
C GLN A 222 -13.82 -13.71 -3.35
N ARG A 223 -14.76 -12.75 -3.39
CA ARG A 223 -16.05 -12.84 -2.71
C ARG A 223 -17.11 -12.11 -3.52
N ALA A 224 -17.69 -12.78 -4.50
CA ALA A 224 -18.72 -12.19 -5.35
C ALA A 224 -19.91 -11.68 -4.53
N THR A 225 -20.54 -10.61 -5.00
CA THR A 225 -21.79 -10.11 -4.40
C THR A 225 -22.85 -11.21 -4.37
N ARG A 226 -23.67 -11.25 -3.29
CA ARG A 226 -24.77 -12.21 -3.15
C ARG A 226 -25.94 -11.90 -4.10
N ASN A 227 -26.10 -10.64 -4.52
CA ASN A 227 -27.15 -10.24 -5.45
C ASN A 227 -26.81 -10.73 -6.88
N PRO A 228 -27.64 -11.61 -7.48
CA PRO A 228 -27.34 -12.22 -8.78
C PRO A 228 -27.28 -11.21 -9.93
N LEU A 229 -28.12 -10.17 -9.93
CA LEU A 229 -28.12 -9.13 -10.97
C LEU A 229 -26.81 -8.35 -10.97
N TRP A 230 -26.40 -7.87 -9.78
CA TRP A 230 -25.13 -7.16 -9.61
C TRP A 230 -23.93 -8.05 -9.91
N ARG A 231 -24.03 -9.36 -9.65
CA ARG A 231 -22.98 -10.32 -9.99
C ARG A 231 -22.77 -10.39 -11.51
N VAL A 232 -23.86 -10.46 -12.29
CA VAL A 232 -23.78 -10.48 -13.75
C VAL A 232 -23.15 -9.18 -14.28
N VAL A 233 -23.63 -8.02 -13.82
CA VAL A 233 -23.07 -6.71 -14.22
C VAL A 233 -21.57 -6.64 -13.95
N ARG A 234 -21.14 -6.97 -12.73
CA ARG A 234 -19.73 -6.95 -12.35
C ARG A 234 -18.87 -7.93 -13.13
N ASN A 235 -19.40 -9.11 -13.44
CA ASN A 235 -18.68 -10.10 -14.23
C ASN A 235 -18.47 -9.62 -15.68
N GLN A 236 -19.45 -8.94 -16.27
CA GLN A 236 -19.31 -8.35 -17.61
C GLN A 236 -18.30 -7.19 -17.63
N LEU A 237 -18.29 -6.35 -16.60
CA LEU A 237 -17.38 -5.21 -16.51
C LEU A 237 -15.93 -5.60 -16.26
N ARG A 238 -15.67 -6.73 -15.61
CA ARG A 238 -14.31 -7.25 -15.39
C ARG A 238 -13.63 -7.70 -16.69
N ASN A 239 -14.41 -8.08 -17.70
CA ASN A 239 -13.91 -8.62 -18.96
C ASN A 239 -13.77 -7.54 -20.06
N ARG A 240 -13.96 -6.27 -19.72
CA ARG A 240 -13.72 -5.11 -20.60
C ARG A 240 -12.37 -4.49 -20.27
#